data_AF-A0A954VRU1-F1
#
_entry.id   AF-A0A954VRU1-F1
#
_cell.length_a   1.000
_cell.length_b   1.000
_cell.length_c   1.000
_cell.angle_alpha   90.00
_cell.angle_beta   90.00
_cell.angle_gamma   90.00
#
_symmetry.space_group_name_H-M   'P 1'
#
loop_
_entity.id
_entity.type
_entity.pdbx_description
1 polymer ?
#
loop_
_entity_poly.entity_id
_entity_poly.type
_entity_poly.pdbx_seq_one_letter_code
_entity_poly.pdbx_strand_id
1 'polypeptide(L)'
;MYRFVICVSLWLAFWSCTYAFAQEFRTWSDPTGKFNVEAKLIELDEEKGIVTIERPDGKTAKVKIEKLSNVDQDYCRDYLAKQKDGSAISDSTNDNNVSQDDDSRDFSSSAAAPTMKPRPGVINAVRSTVLQRKASNNLRQIAYALVQYEATNQRFPPAALPAANGNPGLSWRVAILPMLDENALYRQFRLDEPWDSEHNKALVDRMPSIFEPVGGDAEPGYTQILAVVGKGLAFEPDEQRGLRIRDIQDGVSKTIAVVEADDTYAVPWTKPAEYYLPPDNPLIGLGNIWNNGFLAGYFDAHVSPIPVMDAESIMPAFTRRGSELHSIP
;
A
#
# COMPACT_ATOMS: atom_id res chain seq x y z
N MET A 1 -4.75 51.13 60.15
CA MET A 1 -4.10 49.83 60.44
C MET A 1 -5.11 48.73 60.12
N TYR A 2 -4.77 47.80 59.21
CA TYR A 2 -5.21 46.39 59.09
C TYR A 2 -6.74 46.11 59.10
N ARG A 3 -7.38 45.41 58.17
CA ARG A 3 -6.93 44.43 57.17
C ARG A 3 -8.09 44.11 56.19
N PHE A 4 -7.86 44.30 54.90
CA PHE A 4 -8.53 43.54 53.83
C PHE A 4 -7.94 42.13 53.86
N VAL A 5 -8.76 41.08 53.97
CA VAL A 5 -8.38 39.72 53.56
C VAL A 5 -9.60 39.10 52.86
N ILE A 6 -9.52 39.15 51.53
CA ILE A 6 -10.37 38.44 50.59
C ILE A 6 -10.06 36.94 50.72
N CYS A 7 -11.12 36.12 50.75
CA CYS A 7 -11.04 34.67 50.63
C CYS A 7 -10.25 34.29 49.38
N VAL A 8 -9.05 33.74 49.58
CA VAL A 8 -8.35 32.98 48.55
C VAL A 8 -8.27 31.55 49.05
N SER A 9 -9.22 30.75 48.56
CA SER A 9 -9.19 29.29 48.62
C SER A 9 -7.96 28.80 47.86
N LEU A 10 -7.05 28.18 48.59
CA LEU A 10 -5.88 27.45 48.09
C LEU A 10 -5.97 26.01 48.63
N TRP A 11 -5.29 25.10 47.94
CA TRP A 11 -5.11 23.66 48.19
C TRP A 11 -6.20 22.78 47.55
N LEU A 12 -5.95 21.93 46.55
CA LEU A 12 -4.72 21.35 46.02
C LEU A 12 -4.85 21.22 44.50
N ALA A 13 -3.80 21.58 43.78
CA ALA A 13 -3.59 21.18 42.40
C ALA A 13 -3.54 19.65 42.36
N PHE A 14 -4.65 19.01 42.03
CA PHE A 14 -4.61 17.66 41.47
C PHE A 14 -4.08 17.83 40.07
N TRP A 15 -2.77 17.64 39.97
CA TRP A 15 -2.05 17.42 38.73
C TRP A 15 -2.62 16.14 38.13
N SER A 16 -3.80 16.22 37.50
CA SER A 16 -4.18 15.26 36.49
C SER A 16 -3.19 15.50 35.37
N CYS A 17 -2.08 14.76 35.45
CA CYS A 17 -1.24 14.39 34.33
C CYS A 17 -2.21 13.99 33.22
N THR A 18 -2.54 14.95 32.37
CA THR A 18 -3.21 14.64 31.12
C THR A 18 -2.24 13.68 30.46
N TYR A 19 -2.72 12.46 30.21
CA TYR A 19 -2.14 11.63 29.20
C TYR A 19 -2.13 12.48 27.93
N ALA A 20 -1.03 13.19 27.70
CA ALA A 20 -0.66 13.63 26.39
C ALA A 20 -0.36 12.33 25.66
N PHE A 21 -1.40 11.70 25.11
CA PHE A 21 -1.19 10.89 23.93
C PHE A 21 -0.46 11.83 22.99
N ALA A 22 0.84 11.58 22.79
CA ALA A 22 1.59 12.23 21.75
C ALA A 22 0.93 11.79 20.45
N GLN A 23 -0.05 12.58 19.98
CA GLN A 23 -0.64 12.37 18.68
C GLN A 23 0.45 12.71 17.67
N GLU A 24 0.92 11.66 16.98
CA GLU A 24 1.94 11.78 15.96
C GLU A 24 1.45 12.71 14.85
N PHE A 25 2.37 13.57 14.37
CA PHE A 25 2.12 14.38 13.19
C PHE A 25 1.88 13.44 12.01
N ARG A 26 0.80 13.69 11.26
CA ARG A 26 0.50 12.97 10.02
C ARG A 26 0.18 13.96 8.92
N THR A 27 0.28 13.52 7.68
CA THR A 27 -0.13 14.31 6.53
C THR A 27 -1.64 14.23 6.35
N TRP A 28 -2.29 15.39 6.33
CA TRP A 28 -3.68 15.59 5.97
C TRP A 28 -3.74 16.15 4.56
N SER A 29 -4.74 15.74 3.79
CA SER A 29 -4.87 16.06 2.38
C SER A 29 -6.32 16.38 2.02
N ASP A 30 -6.52 17.18 0.97
CA ASP A 30 -7.83 17.37 0.36
C ASP A 30 -8.19 16.19 -0.58
N PRO A 31 -9.44 16.04 -1.06
CA PRO A 31 -9.84 14.94 -1.93
C PRO A 31 -9.02 14.81 -3.22
N THR A 32 -8.41 15.89 -3.69
CA THR A 32 -7.59 15.90 -4.91
C THR A 32 -6.11 15.59 -4.64
N GLY A 33 -5.69 15.52 -3.37
CA GLY A 33 -4.28 15.35 -2.96
C GLY A 33 -3.38 16.54 -3.28
N LYS A 34 -3.93 17.64 -3.79
CA LYS A 34 -3.20 18.84 -4.23
C LYS A 34 -2.71 19.68 -3.05
N PHE A 35 -3.46 19.70 -1.96
CA PHE A 35 -3.17 20.45 -0.76
C PHE A 35 -2.91 19.48 0.39
N ASN A 36 -1.66 19.43 0.83
CA ASN A 36 -1.22 18.59 1.93
C ASN A 36 -0.73 19.45 3.09
N VAL A 37 -1.00 19.01 4.31
CA VAL A 37 -0.52 19.67 5.53
C VAL A 37 -0.13 18.64 6.57
N GLU A 38 1.09 18.76 7.09
CA GLU A 38 1.51 18.00 8.26
C GLU A 38 0.91 18.63 9.52
N ALA A 39 0.14 17.84 10.26
CA ALA A 39 -0.50 18.29 11.49
C ALA A 39 -0.87 17.12 12.39
N LYS A 40 -0.96 17.36 13.69
CA LYS A 40 -1.61 16.44 14.64
C LYS A 40 -3.09 16.78 14.76
N LEU A 41 -3.95 15.77 14.89
CA LEU A 41 -5.35 15.98 15.27
C LEU A 41 -5.38 16.49 16.70
N ILE A 42 -6.16 17.53 16.99
CA ILE A 42 -6.40 18.01 18.36
C ILE A 42 -7.80 17.67 18.83
N GLU A 43 -8.78 17.90 17.96
CA GLU A 43 -10.19 17.77 18.30
C GLU A 43 -11.00 17.37 17.06
N LEU A 44 -12.05 16.59 17.27
CA LEU A 44 -12.98 16.20 16.22
C LEU A 44 -14.40 16.42 16.75
N ASP A 45 -15.11 17.36 16.14
CA ASP A 45 -16.50 17.70 16.46
C ASP A 45 -17.43 16.95 15.48
N GLU A 46 -17.99 15.83 15.92
CA GLU A 46 -18.87 14.96 15.12
C GLU A 46 -20.17 15.68 14.72
N GLU A 47 -20.72 16.54 15.60
CA GLU A 47 -21.96 17.27 15.33
C GLU A 47 -21.76 18.34 14.25
N LYS A 48 -20.62 19.03 14.25
CA LYS A 48 -20.30 20.06 13.26
C LYS A 48 -19.58 19.52 12.03
N GLY A 49 -19.12 18.27 12.05
CA GLY A 49 -18.34 17.66 10.98
C GLY A 49 -17.00 18.37 10.75
N ILE A 50 -16.36 18.85 11.82
CA ILE A 50 -15.12 19.62 11.77
C ILE A 50 -14.01 18.88 12.51
N VAL A 51 -12.84 18.78 11.87
CA VAL A 51 -11.59 18.42 12.53
C VAL A 51 -10.76 19.68 12.81
N THR A 52 -10.20 19.75 14.02
CA THR A 52 -9.20 20.75 14.40
C THR A 52 -7.84 20.09 14.41
N ILE A 53 -6.93 20.62 13.59
CA ILE A 53 -5.55 20.11 13.45
C ILE A 53 -4.55 21.19 13.88
N GLU A 54 -3.46 20.79 14.51
CA GLU A 54 -2.35 21.69 14.90
C GLU A 54 -1.10 21.37 14.09
N ARG A 55 -0.56 22.39 13.42
CA ARG A 55 0.65 22.31 12.62
C ARG A 55 1.92 22.35 13.48
N PRO A 56 3.09 21.99 12.94
CA PRO A 56 4.36 22.07 13.67
C PRO A 56 4.71 23.47 14.21
N ASP A 57 4.19 24.54 13.59
CA ASP A 57 4.36 25.92 14.05
C ASP A 57 3.42 26.31 15.22
N GLY A 58 2.65 25.35 15.74
CA GLY A 58 1.69 25.54 16.83
C GLY A 58 0.38 26.21 16.41
N LYS A 59 0.20 26.55 15.13
CA LYS A 59 -1.06 27.12 14.65
C LYS A 59 -2.11 26.04 14.43
N THR A 60 -3.34 26.34 14.83
CA THR A 60 -4.47 25.46 14.62
C THR A 60 -5.25 25.83 13.36
N ALA A 61 -5.79 24.83 12.68
CA ALA A 61 -6.67 24.97 11.53
C ALA A 61 -7.93 24.12 11.74
N LYS A 62 -9.09 24.66 11.35
CA LYS A 62 -10.37 23.96 11.35
C LYS A 62 -10.74 23.57 9.94
N VAL A 63 -10.90 22.29 9.68
CA VAL A 63 -11.19 21.75 8.36
C VAL A 63 -12.46 20.91 8.44
N LYS A 64 -13.35 21.06 7.47
CA LYS A 64 -14.53 20.19 7.39
C LYS A 64 -14.10 18.79 6.96
N ILE A 65 -14.62 17.76 7.63
CA ILE A 65 -14.27 16.36 7.35
C ILE A 65 -14.56 16.00 5.89
N GLU A 66 -15.68 16.46 5.32
CA GLU A 66 -16.06 16.25 3.90
C GLU A 66 -15.05 16.84 2.88
N LYS A 67 -14.20 17.77 3.31
CA LYS A 67 -13.17 18.42 2.49
C LYS A 67 -11.78 17.80 2.67
N LEU A 68 -11.71 16.68 3.36
CA LEU A 68 -10.50 15.89 3.49
C LEU A 68 -10.54 14.72 2.51
N SER A 69 -9.38 14.14 2.21
CA SER A 69 -9.29 12.88 1.47
C SER A 69 -10.12 11.77 2.14
N ASN A 70 -10.50 10.75 1.38
CA ASN A 70 -11.20 9.60 1.93
C ASN A 70 -10.40 8.93 3.06
N VAL A 71 -9.07 8.87 2.92
CA VAL A 71 -8.15 8.34 3.95
C VAL A 71 -8.25 9.15 5.24
N ASP A 72 -8.26 10.48 5.15
CA ASP A 72 -8.36 11.37 6.30
C ASP A 72 -9.76 11.35 6.95
N GLN A 73 -10.80 11.12 6.14
CA GLN A 73 -12.16 10.90 6.63
C GLN A 73 -12.27 9.57 7.38
N ASP A 74 -11.63 8.51 6.88
CA ASP A 74 -11.60 7.19 7.51
C ASP A 74 -10.81 7.23 8.82
N TYR A 75 -9.67 7.93 8.84
CA TYR A 75 -8.92 8.19 10.06
C TYR A 75 -9.77 8.92 11.13
N CYS A 76 -10.53 9.94 10.73
CA CYS A 76 -11.45 10.65 11.62
C CYS A 76 -12.53 9.71 12.20
N ARG A 77 -13.07 8.80 11.38
CA ARG A 77 -14.07 7.82 11.80
C ARG A 77 -13.51 6.81 12.79
N ASP A 78 -12.33 6.29 12.52
CA ASP A 78 -11.63 5.35 13.40
C ASP A 78 -11.24 5.98 14.73
N TYR A 79 -10.84 7.25 14.70
CA TYR A 79 -10.53 8.03 15.90
C TYR A 79 -11.77 8.17 16.81
N LEU A 80 -12.93 8.50 16.24
CA LEU A 80 -14.20 8.54 16.97
C LEU A 80 -14.61 7.19 17.54
N ALA A 81 -14.43 6.11 16.77
CA ALA A 81 -14.74 4.76 17.23
C ALA A 81 -13.90 4.35 18.45
N LYS A 82 -12.60 4.67 18.42
CA LYS A 82 -11.68 4.42 19.54
C LYS A 82 -12.02 5.23 20.79
N GLN A 83 -12.48 6.47 20.64
CA GLN A 83 -12.94 7.28 21.79
C GLN A 83 -14.23 6.74 22.41
N LYS A 84 -15.16 6.20 21.59
CA LYS A 84 -16.41 5.59 22.07
C LYS A 84 -16.17 4.27 22.82
N ASP A 85 -15.18 3.48 22.38
CA ASP A 85 -14.79 2.20 23.00
C ASP A 85 -13.98 2.40 24.31
N GLY A 86 -13.20 3.48 24.40
CA GLY A 86 -12.41 3.82 25.59
C GLY A 86 -13.22 4.32 26.80
N SER A 87 -14.54 4.45 26.71
CA SER A 87 -15.41 4.96 27.79
C SER A 87 -16.08 3.87 28.65
N ALA A 88 -15.82 2.58 28.39
CA ALA A 88 -16.48 1.48 29.11
C ALA A 88 -15.48 0.57 29.86
N ILE A 89 -14.86 1.09 30.93
CA ILE A 89 -14.30 0.27 32.01
C ILE A 89 -14.67 0.92 33.35
N SER A 90 -15.68 0.37 34.01
CA SER A 90 -15.86 0.47 35.47
C SER A 90 -16.32 -0.88 36.01
N ASP A 91 -15.64 -1.30 37.07
CA ASP A 91 -16.01 -2.33 38.05
C ASP A 91 -16.19 -3.77 37.59
N SER A 92 -15.19 -4.60 37.88
CA SER A 92 -15.14 -5.26 39.21
C SER A 92 -13.93 -6.19 39.27
N THR A 93 -13.16 -6.03 40.35
CA THR A 93 -12.16 -7.00 40.77
C THR A 93 -12.79 -7.85 41.87
N ASN A 94 -12.38 -9.12 41.91
CA ASN A 94 -12.44 -10.04 43.06
C ASN A 94 -13.75 -10.80 43.28
N ASP A 95 -13.73 -12.12 43.05
CA ASP A 95 -13.50 -13.06 44.15
C ASP A 95 -13.21 -14.48 43.63
N ASN A 96 -12.16 -15.07 44.18
CA ASN A 96 -11.97 -16.51 44.19
C ASN A 96 -12.98 -17.13 45.17
N ASN A 97 -13.73 -18.14 44.75
CA ASN A 97 -14.06 -19.22 45.69
C ASN A 97 -14.23 -20.57 44.99
N VAL A 98 -13.56 -21.55 45.58
CA VAL A 98 -13.61 -22.98 45.30
C VAL A 98 -14.93 -23.53 45.81
N SER A 99 -15.59 -24.38 45.02
CA SER A 99 -16.36 -25.53 45.53
C SER A 99 -16.50 -26.57 44.42
N GLN A 100 -15.96 -27.76 44.69
CA GLN A 100 -16.32 -29.00 44.03
C GLN A 100 -17.78 -29.32 44.38
N ASP A 101 -18.53 -29.85 43.41
CA ASP A 101 -19.49 -30.91 43.68
C ASP A 101 -19.63 -31.79 42.44
N ASP A 102 -19.61 -33.08 42.73
CA ASP A 102 -19.62 -34.27 41.88
C ASP A 102 -21.08 -34.69 41.67
N ASP A 103 -21.56 -34.89 40.44
CA ASP A 103 -22.52 -35.96 40.17
C ASP A 103 -22.67 -36.33 38.69
N SER A 104 -23.11 -37.57 38.51
CA SER A 104 -23.01 -38.42 37.34
C SER A 104 -24.32 -38.56 36.52
N ARG A 105 -24.17 -39.13 35.30
CA ARG A 105 -25.20 -39.63 34.32
C ARG A 105 -25.72 -38.54 33.35
N ASP A 106 -25.99 -38.77 32.06
CA ASP A 106 -26.32 -39.98 31.31
C ASP A 106 -26.10 -39.74 29.78
N PHE A 107 -26.15 -40.83 29.01
CA PHE A 107 -25.93 -40.91 27.56
C PHE A 107 -26.97 -40.20 26.67
N SER A 108 -26.49 -39.73 25.52
CA SER A 108 -27.22 -39.53 24.24
C SER A 108 -28.15 -38.31 24.08
N SER A 109 -27.65 -37.26 23.43
CA SER A 109 -28.41 -36.49 22.44
C SER A 109 -27.49 -35.73 21.49
N SER A 110 -27.65 -35.99 20.20
CA SER A 110 -27.13 -35.21 19.07
C SER A 110 -27.46 -33.73 19.24
N ALA A 111 -26.44 -32.88 19.37
CA ALA A 111 -26.57 -31.42 19.23
C ALA A 111 -25.42 -30.90 18.37
N ALA A 112 -25.78 -30.24 17.27
CA ALA A 112 -24.85 -29.56 16.38
C ALA A 112 -23.95 -28.59 17.17
N ALA A 113 -22.65 -28.61 16.86
CA ALA A 113 -21.70 -27.64 17.40
C ALA A 113 -22.21 -26.21 17.15
N PRO A 114 -22.18 -25.31 18.15
CA PRO A 114 -22.63 -23.94 17.95
C PRO A 114 -21.72 -23.28 16.90
N THR A 115 -22.31 -22.85 15.78
CA THR A 115 -21.61 -22.03 14.78
C THR A 115 -21.28 -20.69 15.43
N MET A 116 -20.07 -20.55 15.99
CA MET A 116 -19.52 -19.25 16.35
C MET A 116 -19.46 -18.39 15.09
N LYS A 117 -20.33 -17.38 14.99
CA LYS A 117 -20.17 -16.32 13.99
C LYS A 117 -18.81 -15.66 14.24
N PRO A 118 -17.90 -15.63 13.25
CA PRO A 118 -16.58 -15.04 13.45
C PRO A 118 -16.71 -13.56 13.81
N ARG A 119 -15.88 -13.09 14.75
CA ARG A 119 -15.83 -11.68 15.15
C ARG A 119 -15.51 -10.82 13.91
N PRO A 120 -16.15 -9.65 13.72
CA PRO A 120 -16.00 -8.81 12.51
C PRO A 120 -14.55 -8.52 12.10
N GLY A 121 -13.62 -8.37 13.05
CA GLY A 121 -12.19 -8.15 12.77
C GLY A 121 -11.44 -9.36 12.21
N VAL A 122 -11.90 -10.59 12.50
CA VAL A 122 -11.29 -11.83 11.97
C VAL A 122 -11.64 -12.00 10.50
N ILE A 123 -12.83 -11.57 10.07
CA ILE A 123 -13.26 -11.66 8.67
C ILE A 123 -12.38 -10.75 7.79
N ASN A 124 -12.06 -9.53 8.26
CA ASN A 124 -11.21 -8.61 7.52
C ASN A 124 -9.74 -9.07 7.47
N ALA A 125 -9.19 -9.61 8.56
CA ALA A 125 -7.84 -10.18 8.59
C ALA A 125 -7.70 -11.48 7.77
N VAL A 126 -8.73 -12.34 7.77
CA VAL A 126 -8.73 -13.55 6.91
C VAL A 126 -8.93 -13.18 5.44
N ARG A 127 -9.78 -12.20 5.13
CA ARG A 127 -9.91 -11.66 3.76
C ARG A 127 -8.58 -11.06 3.29
N SER A 128 -7.90 -10.26 4.10
CA SER A 128 -6.62 -9.65 3.72
C SER A 128 -5.54 -10.71 3.47
N THR A 129 -5.43 -11.76 4.29
CA THR A 129 -4.46 -12.84 4.06
C THR A 129 -4.74 -13.66 2.79
N VAL A 130 -6.01 -13.92 2.45
CA VAL A 130 -6.39 -14.60 1.20
C VAL A 130 -6.06 -13.72 0.00
N LEU A 131 -6.40 -12.43 0.06
CA LEU A 131 -6.09 -11.46 -0.99
C LEU A 131 -4.58 -11.30 -1.18
N GLN A 132 -3.80 -11.20 -0.10
CA GLN A 132 -2.33 -11.09 -0.19
C GLN A 132 -1.70 -12.35 -0.80
N ARG A 133 -2.25 -13.54 -0.51
CA ARG A 133 -1.83 -14.79 -1.18
C ARG A 133 -2.17 -14.77 -2.67
N LYS A 134 -3.36 -14.28 -3.05
CA LYS A 134 -3.74 -14.10 -4.46
C LYS A 134 -2.78 -13.14 -5.16
N ALA A 135 -2.52 -11.97 -4.57
CA ALA A 135 -1.58 -10.97 -5.07
C ALA A 135 -0.17 -11.56 -5.25
N SER A 136 0.34 -12.27 -4.23
CA SER A 136 1.64 -12.95 -4.31
C SER A 136 1.70 -14.00 -5.42
N ASN A 137 0.62 -14.76 -5.64
CA ASN A 137 0.55 -15.74 -6.73
C ASN A 137 0.46 -15.09 -8.11
N ASN A 138 -0.25 -13.97 -8.24
CA ASN A 138 -0.29 -13.18 -9.47
C ASN A 138 1.11 -12.63 -9.80
N LEU A 139 1.76 -12.00 -8.83
CA LEU A 139 3.09 -11.43 -8.99
C LEU A 139 4.14 -12.50 -9.31
N ARG A 140 4.01 -13.71 -8.74
CA ARG A 140 4.91 -14.84 -9.04
C ARG A 140 4.79 -15.31 -10.48
N GLN A 141 3.57 -15.40 -11.00
CA GLN A 141 3.34 -15.75 -12.39
C GLN A 141 3.86 -14.66 -13.34
N ILE A 142 3.72 -13.38 -12.99
CA ILE A 142 4.31 -12.26 -13.74
C ILE A 142 5.84 -12.34 -13.73
N ALA A 143 6.45 -12.53 -12.57
CA ALA A 143 7.90 -12.64 -12.43
C ALA A 143 8.44 -13.86 -13.22
N TYR A 144 7.70 -14.97 -13.22
CA TYR A 144 8.01 -16.13 -14.07
C TYR A 144 7.90 -15.83 -15.57
N ALA A 145 6.89 -15.07 -16.00
CA ALA A 145 6.74 -14.63 -17.38
C ALA A 145 7.88 -13.70 -17.82
N LEU A 146 8.40 -12.84 -16.93
CA LEU A 146 9.60 -12.03 -17.19
C LEU A 146 10.83 -12.92 -17.44
N VAL A 147 11.02 -13.96 -16.64
CA VAL A 147 12.12 -14.94 -16.83
C VAL A 147 11.96 -15.72 -18.13
N GLN A 148 10.75 -16.16 -18.49
CA GLN A 148 10.51 -16.84 -19.77
C GLN A 148 10.77 -15.92 -20.97
N TYR A 149 10.37 -14.65 -20.86
CA TYR A 149 10.67 -13.64 -21.87
C TYR A 149 12.18 -13.50 -22.05
N GLU A 150 12.94 -13.42 -20.94
CA GLU A 150 14.40 -13.37 -20.98
C GLU A 150 15.00 -14.60 -21.63
N ALA A 151 14.57 -15.79 -21.24
CA ALA A 151 15.08 -17.05 -21.80
C ALA A 151 14.90 -17.11 -23.33
N THR A 152 13.78 -16.56 -23.82
CA THR A 152 13.43 -16.53 -25.24
C THR A 152 14.16 -15.43 -26.01
N ASN A 153 14.32 -14.24 -25.42
CA ASN A 153 14.81 -13.04 -26.10
C ASN A 153 16.28 -12.68 -25.74
N GLN A 154 16.89 -13.42 -24.82
CA GLN A 154 18.20 -13.16 -24.21
C GLN A 154 18.30 -11.79 -23.52
N ARG A 155 17.13 -11.21 -23.18
CA ARG A 155 16.92 -9.91 -22.54
C ARG A 155 15.56 -9.90 -21.85
N PHE A 156 15.49 -9.28 -20.68
CA PHE A 156 14.22 -8.88 -20.08
C PHE A 156 13.50 -7.85 -20.97
N PRO A 157 12.17 -7.73 -20.88
CA PRO A 157 11.46 -6.74 -21.69
C PRO A 157 11.91 -5.31 -21.30
N PRO A 158 12.01 -4.38 -22.26
CA PRO A 158 12.17 -2.97 -21.92
C PRO A 158 10.90 -2.45 -21.21
N ALA A 159 11.01 -1.38 -20.42
CA ALA A 159 9.85 -0.78 -19.74
C ALA A 159 8.75 -0.38 -20.73
N ALA A 160 9.15 0.14 -21.89
CA ALA A 160 8.30 0.45 -23.03
C ALA A 160 8.79 -0.30 -24.27
N LEU A 161 7.89 -0.96 -24.98
CA LEU A 161 8.15 -1.40 -26.34
C LEU A 161 8.31 -0.17 -27.25
N PRO A 162 9.23 -0.22 -28.23
CA PRO A 162 9.41 0.88 -29.17
C PRO A 162 8.19 0.99 -30.08
N ALA A 163 7.60 2.18 -30.18
CA ALA A 163 6.63 2.49 -31.24
C ALA A 163 7.33 3.14 -32.45
N ALA A 164 6.60 3.24 -33.56
CA ALA A 164 7.01 4.12 -34.65
C ALA A 164 7.04 5.58 -34.15
N ASN A 165 7.99 6.37 -34.68
CA ASN A 165 8.04 7.82 -34.56
C ASN A 165 8.37 8.41 -33.18
N GLY A 166 9.00 7.64 -32.29
CA GLY A 166 9.56 8.16 -31.03
C GLY A 166 8.55 8.42 -29.91
N ASN A 167 7.27 8.06 -30.11
CA ASN A 167 6.27 8.03 -29.05
C ASN A 167 6.45 6.79 -28.15
N PRO A 168 6.03 6.84 -26.88
CA PRO A 168 6.04 5.64 -26.04
C PRO A 168 5.07 4.60 -26.61
N GLY A 169 5.57 3.41 -26.90
CA GLY A 169 4.76 2.29 -27.37
C GLY A 169 3.97 1.63 -26.25
N LEU A 170 3.91 0.30 -26.27
CA LEU A 170 3.15 -0.49 -25.31
C LEU A 170 4.00 -0.87 -24.09
N SER A 171 3.36 -1.06 -22.94
CA SER A 171 4.03 -1.53 -21.71
C SER A 171 4.70 -2.90 -21.87
N TRP A 172 5.75 -3.16 -21.07
CA TRP A 172 6.32 -4.49 -20.84
C TRP A 172 5.26 -5.55 -20.50
N ARG A 173 4.14 -5.15 -19.86
CA ARG A 173 3.00 -6.03 -19.54
C ARG A 173 2.40 -6.65 -20.80
N VAL A 174 2.35 -5.89 -21.90
CA VAL A 174 1.93 -6.38 -23.22
C VAL A 174 2.99 -7.30 -23.82
N ALA A 175 4.27 -6.99 -23.65
CA ALA A 175 5.38 -7.78 -24.17
C ALA A 175 5.40 -9.23 -23.64
N ILE A 176 4.96 -9.45 -22.40
CA ILE A 176 4.97 -10.76 -21.75
C ILE A 176 3.69 -11.57 -21.95
N LEU A 177 2.64 -11.04 -22.60
CA LEU A 177 1.39 -11.76 -22.84
C LEU A 177 1.59 -13.16 -23.45
N PRO A 178 2.49 -13.37 -24.43
CA PRO A 178 2.72 -14.72 -24.96
C PRO A 178 3.20 -15.74 -23.92
N MET A 179 3.89 -15.29 -22.86
CA MET A 179 4.39 -16.13 -21.75
C MET A 179 3.31 -16.38 -20.67
N LEU A 180 2.19 -15.66 -20.77
CA LEU A 180 1.01 -15.79 -19.92
C LEU A 180 -0.13 -16.54 -20.65
N ASP A 181 0.19 -17.23 -21.73
CA ASP A 181 -0.77 -17.89 -22.64
C ASP A 181 -1.78 -16.95 -23.33
N GLU A 182 -1.55 -15.63 -23.28
CA GLU A 182 -2.40 -14.58 -23.86
C GLU A 182 -2.02 -14.24 -25.32
N ASN A 183 -1.56 -15.24 -26.08
CA ASN A 183 -1.11 -15.08 -27.47
C ASN A 183 -2.20 -14.50 -28.40
N ALA A 184 -3.47 -14.82 -28.14
CA ALA A 184 -4.59 -14.31 -28.92
C ALA A 184 -4.84 -12.81 -28.67
N LEU A 185 -4.65 -12.34 -27.44
CA LEU A 185 -4.73 -10.92 -27.10
C LEU A 185 -3.51 -10.17 -27.63
N TYR A 186 -2.31 -10.72 -27.48
CA TYR A 186 -1.07 -10.12 -27.97
C TYR A 186 -1.14 -9.78 -29.46
N ARG A 187 -1.63 -10.71 -30.29
CA ARG A 187 -1.78 -10.50 -31.75
C ARG A 187 -2.80 -9.43 -32.15
N GLN A 188 -3.66 -8.99 -31.23
CA GLN A 188 -4.61 -7.92 -31.49
C GLN A 188 -3.97 -6.53 -31.35
N PHE A 189 -2.86 -6.39 -30.60
CA PHE A 189 -2.16 -5.12 -30.46
C PHE A 189 -1.40 -4.75 -31.74
N ARG A 190 -1.38 -3.46 -32.05
CA ARG A 190 -0.48 -2.88 -33.06
C ARG A 190 0.79 -2.40 -32.35
N LEU A 191 1.85 -3.20 -32.44
CA LEU A 191 3.09 -2.97 -31.69
C LEU A 191 3.89 -1.76 -32.20
N ASP A 192 3.62 -1.31 -33.41
CA ASP A 192 4.19 -0.13 -34.04
C ASP A 192 3.42 1.17 -33.70
N GLU A 193 2.28 1.08 -33.02
CA GLU A 193 1.48 2.21 -32.57
C GLU A 193 1.68 2.52 -31.07
N PRO A 194 1.49 3.78 -30.64
CA PRO A 194 1.44 4.14 -29.23
C PRO A 194 0.37 3.35 -28.46
N TRP A 195 0.54 3.26 -27.13
CA TRP A 195 -0.44 2.60 -26.26
C TRP A 195 -1.85 3.23 -26.32
N ASP A 196 -1.93 4.53 -26.60
CA ASP A 196 -3.16 5.34 -26.62
C ASP A 196 -3.72 5.60 -28.02
N SER A 197 -3.23 4.87 -29.03
CA SER A 197 -3.87 4.85 -30.35
C SER A 197 -5.33 4.39 -30.24
N GLU A 198 -6.19 4.83 -31.13
CA GLU A 198 -7.61 4.43 -31.14
C GLU A 198 -7.77 2.90 -31.13
N HIS A 199 -6.89 2.18 -31.85
CA HIS A 199 -6.88 0.73 -31.92
C HIS A 199 -6.41 0.08 -30.60
N ASN A 200 -5.24 0.49 -30.08
CA ASN A 200 -4.65 -0.13 -28.88
C ASN A 200 -5.44 0.21 -27.61
N LYS A 201 -6.00 1.43 -27.52
CA LYS A 201 -6.81 1.87 -26.38
C LYS A 201 -8.10 1.06 -26.24
N ALA A 202 -8.67 0.57 -27.35
CA ALA A 202 -9.86 -0.29 -27.33
C ALA A 202 -9.61 -1.67 -26.69
N LEU A 203 -8.34 -2.04 -26.45
CA LEU A 203 -7.96 -3.32 -25.84
C LEU A 203 -7.72 -3.22 -24.32
N VAL A 204 -7.81 -2.03 -23.71
CA VAL A 204 -7.58 -1.83 -22.28
C VAL A 204 -8.52 -2.69 -21.42
N ASP A 205 -9.80 -2.80 -21.80
CA ASP A 205 -10.81 -3.60 -21.11
C ASP A 205 -10.58 -5.12 -21.22
N ARG A 206 -9.58 -5.54 -22.00
CA ARG A 206 -9.16 -6.94 -22.15
C ARG A 206 -8.00 -7.30 -21.21
N MET A 207 -7.80 -6.53 -20.15
CA MET A 207 -6.75 -6.77 -19.15
C MET A 207 -6.82 -8.20 -18.61
N PRO A 208 -5.72 -8.98 -18.69
CA PRO A 208 -5.65 -10.27 -18.02
C PRO A 208 -5.82 -10.13 -16.50
N SER A 209 -6.57 -11.04 -15.88
CA SER A 209 -6.91 -10.98 -14.44
C SER A 209 -5.70 -11.03 -13.50
N ILE A 210 -4.54 -11.41 -14.02
CA ILE A 210 -3.28 -11.44 -13.27
C ILE A 210 -2.73 -10.03 -12.98
N PHE A 211 -3.07 -9.04 -13.81
CA PHE A 211 -2.68 -7.63 -13.63
C PHE A 211 -3.72 -6.83 -12.85
N GLU A 212 -4.88 -7.40 -12.55
CA GLU A 212 -5.90 -6.75 -11.75
C GLU A 212 -5.35 -6.37 -10.36
N PRO A 213 -5.68 -5.17 -9.86
CA PRO A 213 -5.48 -4.78 -8.48
C PRO A 213 -6.03 -5.84 -7.52
N VAL A 214 -5.26 -6.19 -6.49
CA VAL A 214 -5.72 -7.09 -5.44
C VAL A 214 -5.53 -6.38 -4.12
N GLY A 215 -6.63 -5.97 -3.48
CA GLY A 215 -6.60 -5.25 -2.21
C GLY A 215 -6.60 -3.72 -2.35
N GLY A 216 -6.32 -3.18 -3.54
CA GLY A 216 -6.57 -1.77 -3.91
C GLY A 216 -7.92 -1.56 -4.61
N ASP A 217 -8.27 -0.29 -4.82
CA ASP A 217 -9.56 0.14 -5.39
C ASP A 217 -9.40 0.80 -6.78
N ALA A 218 -8.27 0.58 -7.45
CA ALA A 218 -8.03 1.12 -8.79
C ALA A 218 -9.08 0.70 -9.84
N GLU A 219 -9.34 1.60 -10.79
CA GLU A 219 -10.39 1.46 -11.79
C GLU A 219 -10.17 0.24 -12.71
N PRO A 220 -11.24 -0.33 -13.32
CA PRO A 220 -11.10 -1.38 -14.33
C PRO A 220 -10.13 -0.98 -15.45
N GLY A 221 -9.24 -1.90 -15.83
CA GLY A 221 -8.19 -1.66 -16.83
C GLY A 221 -6.93 -0.97 -16.28
N TYR A 222 -6.92 -0.57 -15.00
CA TYR A 222 -5.73 -0.08 -14.32
C TYR A 222 -5.04 -1.20 -13.54
N THR A 223 -3.72 -1.08 -13.40
CA THR A 223 -2.88 -2.01 -12.64
C THR A 223 -2.00 -1.26 -11.65
N GLN A 224 -1.70 -1.95 -10.55
CA GLN A 224 -0.81 -1.51 -9.48
C GLN A 224 0.57 -2.16 -9.54
N ILE A 225 0.78 -3.07 -10.51
CA ILE A 225 2.02 -3.83 -10.63
C ILE A 225 2.95 -3.07 -11.57
N LEU A 226 3.95 -2.39 -11.01
CA LEU A 226 4.85 -1.49 -11.74
C LEU A 226 6.27 -2.03 -11.78
N ALA A 227 6.96 -1.85 -12.91
CA ALA A 227 8.40 -2.01 -12.96
C ALA A 227 9.08 -0.87 -12.20
N VAL A 228 10.23 -1.14 -11.57
CA VAL A 228 11.04 -0.09 -10.93
C VAL A 228 11.99 0.51 -11.95
N VAL A 229 11.77 1.77 -12.30
CA VAL A 229 12.44 2.46 -13.40
C VAL A 229 13.34 3.59 -12.89
N GLY A 230 14.53 3.68 -13.46
CA GLY A 230 15.49 4.74 -13.14
C GLY A 230 16.86 4.47 -13.71
N LYS A 231 17.70 5.50 -13.75
CA LYS A 231 19.10 5.36 -14.16
C LYS A 231 19.82 4.45 -13.15
N GLY A 232 20.57 3.46 -13.63
CA GLY A 232 21.24 2.48 -12.76
C GLY A 232 20.30 1.47 -12.07
N LEU A 233 19.01 1.47 -12.40
CA LEU A 233 18.03 0.47 -11.94
C LEU A 233 17.81 -0.59 -13.02
N ALA A 234 16.99 -1.60 -12.69
CA ALA A 234 16.83 -2.77 -13.53
C ALA A 234 15.90 -2.57 -14.74
N PHE A 235 15.06 -1.53 -14.73
CA PHE A 235 14.40 -1.03 -15.93
C PHE A 235 14.92 0.37 -16.22
N GLU A 236 15.97 0.45 -17.04
CA GLU A 236 16.63 1.73 -17.34
C GLU A 236 15.97 2.41 -18.54
N PRO A 237 15.49 3.67 -18.42
CA PRO A 237 14.79 4.37 -19.51
C PRO A 237 15.57 4.44 -20.82
N ASP A 238 16.90 4.58 -20.73
CA ASP A 238 17.79 4.72 -21.88
C ASP A 238 18.11 3.38 -22.57
N GLU A 239 17.76 2.23 -21.95
CA GLU A 239 17.97 0.90 -22.52
C GLU A 239 16.69 0.36 -23.18
N GLN A 240 16.43 0.86 -24.38
CA GLN A 240 15.22 0.54 -25.15
C GLN A 240 15.12 -0.94 -25.57
N ARG A 241 16.20 -1.73 -25.44
CA ARG A 241 16.17 -3.16 -25.76
C ARG A 241 15.92 -4.04 -24.54
N GLY A 242 15.90 -3.47 -23.34
CA GLY A 242 15.89 -4.20 -22.08
C GLY A 242 17.25 -4.80 -21.71
N LEU A 243 17.40 -5.13 -20.44
CA LEU A 243 18.65 -5.65 -19.87
C LEU A 243 18.84 -7.14 -20.13
N ARG A 244 20.09 -7.58 -20.22
CA ARG A 244 20.46 -9.00 -20.14
C ARG A 244 20.63 -9.40 -18.67
N ILE A 245 20.54 -10.70 -18.36
CA ILE A 245 20.88 -11.21 -17.02
C ILE A 245 22.25 -10.70 -16.53
N ARG A 246 23.27 -10.71 -17.40
CA ARG A 246 24.63 -10.25 -17.06
C ARG A 246 24.72 -8.76 -16.72
N ASP A 247 23.73 -7.97 -17.07
CA ASP A 247 23.70 -6.52 -16.80
C ASP A 247 23.17 -6.24 -15.37
N ILE A 248 22.63 -7.25 -14.69
CA ILE A 248 22.17 -7.26 -13.29
C ILE A 248 23.28 -7.84 -12.40
N GLN A 249 24.21 -6.98 -11.98
CA GLN A 249 25.45 -7.39 -11.31
C GLN A 249 25.26 -7.69 -9.81
N ASP A 250 24.25 -7.07 -9.19
CA ASP A 250 23.89 -7.35 -7.79
C ASP A 250 23.26 -8.74 -7.60
N GLY A 251 22.84 -9.35 -8.72
CA GLY A 251 22.25 -10.68 -8.80
C GLY A 251 20.73 -10.64 -8.99
N VAL A 252 20.23 -11.49 -9.89
CA VAL A 252 18.81 -11.57 -10.25
C VAL A 252 17.87 -11.88 -9.08
N SER A 253 18.37 -12.52 -8.02
CA SER A 253 17.63 -12.85 -6.80
C SER A 253 17.69 -11.75 -5.73
N LYS A 254 18.39 -10.64 -5.98
CA LYS A 254 18.54 -9.52 -5.04
C LYS A 254 18.02 -8.21 -5.60
N THR A 255 17.86 -8.12 -6.90
CA THR A 255 17.32 -6.94 -7.58
C THR A 255 15.81 -7.10 -7.83
N ILE A 256 15.03 -6.17 -7.30
CA ILE A 256 13.58 -6.06 -7.50
C ILE A 256 13.32 -5.67 -8.95
N ALA A 257 12.45 -6.44 -9.61
CA ALA A 257 11.98 -6.16 -10.97
C ALA A 257 10.69 -5.34 -10.95
N VAL A 258 9.71 -5.80 -10.17
CA VAL A 258 8.35 -5.25 -10.13
C VAL A 258 7.87 -5.11 -8.68
N VAL A 259 7.09 -4.07 -8.43
CA VAL A 259 6.49 -3.75 -7.13
C VAL A 259 4.98 -3.60 -7.25
N GLU A 260 4.29 -3.83 -6.15
CA GLU A 260 2.89 -3.44 -5.97
C GLU A 260 2.82 -2.03 -5.36
N ALA A 261 2.36 -1.07 -6.13
CA ALA A 261 2.17 0.33 -5.72
C ALA A 261 0.68 0.64 -5.47
N ASP A 262 0.39 1.64 -4.65
CA ASP A 262 -0.99 1.98 -4.28
C ASP A 262 -1.80 2.64 -5.42
N ASP A 263 -3.06 2.94 -5.12
CA ASP A 263 -4.01 3.49 -6.10
C ASP A 263 -3.54 4.83 -6.71
N THR A 264 -2.67 5.59 -6.03
CA THR A 264 -2.14 6.86 -6.55
C THR A 264 -1.14 6.67 -7.70
N TYR A 265 -0.54 5.47 -7.78
CA TYR A 265 0.39 5.07 -8.84
C TYR A 265 -0.25 4.13 -9.87
N ALA A 266 -1.54 3.81 -9.74
CA ALA A 266 -2.20 2.93 -10.68
C ALA A 266 -2.25 3.54 -12.09
N VAL A 267 -1.99 2.70 -13.11
CA VAL A 267 -1.94 3.13 -14.51
C VAL A 267 -2.73 2.17 -15.40
N PRO A 268 -3.25 2.60 -16.56
CA PRO A 268 -3.78 1.67 -17.55
C PRO A 268 -2.72 0.62 -17.89
N TRP A 269 -3.04 -0.67 -17.84
CA TRP A 269 -2.04 -1.74 -17.92
C TRP A 269 -1.25 -1.78 -19.24
N THR A 270 -1.79 -1.19 -20.32
CA THR A 270 -1.12 -1.09 -21.62
C THR A 270 -0.16 0.11 -21.70
N LYS A 271 -0.27 1.08 -20.80
CA LYS A 271 0.55 2.30 -20.76
C LYS A 271 1.92 1.99 -20.18
N PRO A 272 3.03 2.38 -20.83
CA PRO A 272 4.38 2.21 -20.30
C PRO A 272 4.72 3.32 -19.28
N ALA A 273 3.92 3.39 -18.22
CA ALA A 273 4.16 4.26 -17.07
C ALA A 273 4.47 3.36 -15.87
N GLU A 274 5.55 3.67 -15.17
CA GLU A 274 6.18 2.75 -14.22
C GLU A 274 6.57 3.50 -12.94
N TYR A 275 7.04 2.77 -11.93
CA TYR A 275 7.46 3.35 -10.66
C TYR A 275 8.84 3.98 -10.82
N TYR A 276 8.87 5.27 -11.12
CA TYR A 276 10.09 6.07 -11.13
C TYR A 276 10.56 6.25 -9.70
N LEU A 277 11.66 5.60 -9.32
CA LEU A 277 12.17 5.60 -7.96
C LEU A 277 12.48 7.04 -7.50
N PRO A 278 11.70 7.62 -6.56
CA PRO A 278 11.92 9.00 -6.16
C PRO A 278 13.14 9.07 -5.24
N PRO A 279 14.11 9.95 -5.50
CA PRO A 279 15.37 9.98 -4.74
C PRO A 279 15.17 10.29 -3.25
N ASP A 280 14.31 11.26 -2.95
CA ASP A 280 14.06 11.72 -1.58
C ASP A 280 13.13 10.78 -0.79
N ASN A 281 12.32 9.98 -1.49
CA ASN A 281 11.34 9.09 -0.88
C ASN A 281 11.10 7.85 -1.74
N PRO A 282 12.02 6.87 -1.75
CA PRO A 282 11.95 5.69 -2.60
C PRO A 282 10.83 4.70 -2.25
N LEU A 283 10.12 4.94 -1.15
CA LEU A 283 9.02 4.11 -0.66
C LEU A 283 7.64 4.79 -0.80
N ILE A 284 7.58 6.02 -1.32
CA ILE A 284 6.31 6.71 -1.53
C ILE A 284 5.39 5.88 -2.44
N GLY A 285 4.14 5.70 -2.02
CA GLY A 285 3.19 4.88 -2.76
C GLY A 285 3.36 3.36 -2.60
N LEU A 286 4.38 2.89 -1.86
CA LEU A 286 4.59 1.47 -1.58
C LEU A 286 4.14 1.14 -0.15
N GLY A 287 3.49 0.00 0.02
CA GLY A 287 3.13 -0.56 1.33
C GLY A 287 1.77 -0.13 1.89
N ASN A 288 1.04 0.73 1.19
CA ASN A 288 -0.27 1.23 1.63
C ASN A 288 -1.43 0.23 1.42
N ILE A 289 -1.24 -0.83 0.61
CA ILE A 289 -2.29 -1.83 0.33
C ILE A 289 -2.46 -2.82 1.49
N TRP A 290 -1.36 -3.33 2.07
CA TRP A 290 -1.41 -4.42 3.07
C TRP A 290 -1.17 -3.96 4.51
N ASN A 291 -0.82 -2.70 4.75
CA ASN A 291 -0.46 -2.11 6.06
C ASN A 291 0.77 -2.74 6.76
N ASN A 292 1.40 -3.75 6.17
CA ASN A 292 2.57 -4.44 6.72
C ASN A 292 3.76 -4.47 5.75
N GLY A 293 3.73 -3.62 4.73
CA GLY A 293 4.71 -3.58 3.64
C GLY A 293 4.08 -3.88 2.29
N PHE A 294 4.90 -4.22 1.31
CA PHE A 294 4.48 -4.47 -0.08
C PHE A 294 5.02 -5.78 -0.62
N LEU A 295 4.48 -6.24 -1.75
CA LEU A 295 5.01 -7.40 -2.47
C LEU A 295 5.99 -6.94 -3.56
N ALA A 296 7.15 -7.59 -3.62
CA ALA A 296 8.14 -7.37 -4.66
C ALA A 296 8.41 -8.67 -5.44
N GLY A 297 8.45 -8.57 -6.76
CA GLY A 297 8.87 -9.63 -7.67
C GLY A 297 10.28 -9.39 -8.19
N TYR A 298 11.06 -10.45 -8.32
CA TYR A 298 12.49 -10.40 -8.66
C TYR A 298 12.77 -11.05 -10.02
N PHE A 299 13.99 -10.82 -10.55
CA PHE A 299 14.41 -11.30 -11.88
C PHE A 299 14.69 -12.81 -11.96
N ASP A 300 14.56 -13.56 -10.88
CA ASP A 300 14.64 -15.02 -10.81
C ASP A 300 13.26 -15.68 -10.57
N ALA A 301 12.18 -14.93 -10.76
CA ALA A 301 10.79 -15.33 -10.56
C ALA A 301 10.33 -15.52 -9.09
N HIS A 302 11.17 -15.25 -8.09
CA HIS A 302 10.70 -15.27 -6.71
C HIS A 302 9.92 -13.99 -6.36
N VAL A 303 9.07 -14.10 -5.34
CA VAL A 303 8.29 -13.00 -4.77
C VAL A 303 8.52 -12.97 -3.27
N SER A 304 8.83 -11.80 -2.74
CA SER A 304 9.00 -11.59 -1.31
C SER A 304 8.08 -10.48 -0.81
N PRO A 305 7.42 -10.65 0.35
CA PRO A 305 6.94 -9.50 1.09
C PRO A 305 8.14 -8.70 1.59
N ILE A 306 8.10 -7.39 1.36
CA ILE A 306 9.05 -6.41 1.88
C ILE A 306 8.36 -5.75 3.06
N PRO A 307 8.86 -5.95 4.31
CA PRO A 307 8.26 -5.31 5.47
C PRO A 307 8.46 -3.79 5.43
N VAL A 308 7.71 -3.07 6.25
CA VAL A 308 7.97 -1.63 6.50
C VAL A 308 9.41 -1.48 7.00
N MET A 309 10.20 -0.71 6.26
CA MET A 309 11.61 -0.43 6.54
C MET A 309 11.97 0.98 6.06
N ASP A 310 13.13 1.47 6.45
CA ASP A 310 13.64 2.76 5.98
C ASP A 310 14.16 2.70 4.54
N ALA A 311 14.30 3.87 3.92
CA ALA A 311 14.79 4.03 2.56
C ALA A 311 16.20 3.44 2.39
N GLU A 312 17.13 3.72 3.31
CA GLU A 312 18.52 3.27 3.20
C GLU A 312 18.61 1.73 3.12
N SER A 313 17.80 1.04 3.92
CA SER A 313 17.72 -0.43 3.96
C SER A 313 17.23 -1.06 2.65
N ILE A 314 16.25 -0.45 1.96
CA ILE A 314 15.64 -1.04 0.75
C ILE A 314 16.38 -0.66 -0.54
N MET A 315 17.05 0.50 -0.57
CA MET A 315 17.66 1.04 -1.79
C MET A 315 18.57 0.06 -2.55
N PRO A 316 19.42 -0.75 -1.90
CA PRO A 316 20.25 -1.74 -2.61
C PRO A 316 19.45 -2.78 -3.40
N ALA A 317 18.20 -3.04 -3.02
CA ALA A 317 17.34 -3.99 -3.73
C ALA A 317 16.75 -3.40 -5.02
N PHE A 318 16.69 -2.08 -5.18
CA PHE A 318 16.21 -1.44 -6.41
C PHE A 318 17.30 -1.32 -7.49
N THR A 319 18.57 -1.33 -7.09
CA THR A 319 19.70 -1.15 -8.02
C THR A 319 20.07 -2.45 -8.72
N ARG A 320 20.57 -2.33 -9.95
CA ARG A 320 21.20 -3.47 -10.67
C ARG A 320 22.73 -3.51 -10.48
N ARG A 321 23.30 -2.43 -9.96
CA ARG A 321 24.73 -2.22 -9.64
C ARG A 321 24.86 -1.37 -8.37
N GLY A 322 25.06 -2.01 -7.21
CA GLY A 322 25.08 -1.37 -5.89
C GLY A 322 26.19 -0.35 -5.66
N SER A 323 27.15 -0.25 -6.58
CA SER A 323 28.20 0.78 -6.56
C SER A 323 27.71 2.18 -6.96
N GLU A 324 26.49 2.33 -7.48
CA GLU A 324 25.93 3.62 -7.92
C GLU A 324 25.03 4.32 -6.89
N LEU A 325 24.99 3.88 -5.62
CA LEU A 325 24.26 4.59 -4.55
C LEU A 325 24.63 6.09 -4.45
N HIS A 326 25.78 6.50 -5.00
CA HIS A 326 26.23 7.90 -5.04
C HIS A 326 25.75 8.67 -6.29
N SER A 327 24.92 8.05 -7.14
CA SER A 327 24.56 8.55 -8.48
C SER A 327 23.06 8.55 -8.76
N ILE A 328 22.24 8.12 -7.79
CA ILE A 328 20.78 8.30 -7.86
C ILE A 328 20.56 9.77 -7.49
N PRO A 329 20.20 10.61 -8.49
CA PRO A 329 20.27 12.07 -8.37
C PRO A 329 19.35 12.62 -7.30
#